data_AF-A0A4V2SE22-F1
#
_entry.id   AF-A0A4V2SE22-F1
#
_cell.length_a   1.000
_cell.length_b   1.000
_cell.length_c   1.000
_cell.angle_alpha   90.00
_cell.angle_beta   90.00
_cell.angle_gamma   90.00
#
_symmetry.space_group_name_H-M   'P 1'
#
loop_
_entity.id
_entity.type
_entity.pdbx_description
1 polymer ?
#
loop_
_entity_poly.entity_id
_entity_poly.type
_entity_poly.pdbx_seq_one_letter_code
_entity_poly.pdbx_strand_id
1 'polypeptide(L)'
;MGFLDDAGVERLWQKMKAYVASKTGSNLTFDKVYPVGSIYMSVNNVNPGTLFGGTWIAWGGGRVPIGVDTSDTDFQTAEKIGGAKTVNLAHSHTVNSHSHTTSGHTLTVNEIPSHRHSVDITSGNGGAHSHVLVVKALLSSITHHHGEGAYPSAASSTAGSYVDAQTVAGAVNTAPNHTHSVSGNTGNLGGGNSHSHGDTGKSSPATDSKLSASQSIMQPYITCYMWKRTA
;
A
#
# COMPACT_ATOMS: atom_id res chain seq x y z
N MET A 1 -98.15 -5.25 -66.31
CA MET A 1 -96.69 -5.07 -66.24
C MET A 1 -96.11 -6.36 -65.69
N GLY A 2 -95.20 -7.01 -66.43
CA GLY A 2 -94.60 -8.27 -65.98
C GLY A 2 -93.57 -8.01 -64.88
N PHE A 3 -93.74 -8.65 -63.73
CA PHE A 3 -92.71 -8.67 -62.70
C PHE A 3 -91.57 -9.59 -63.13
N LEU A 4 -90.37 -9.32 -62.63
CA LEU A 4 -89.23 -10.22 -62.81
C LEU A 4 -89.55 -11.56 -62.12
N ASP A 5 -89.18 -12.65 -62.77
CA ASP A 5 -89.12 -13.96 -62.15
C ASP A 5 -87.94 -14.03 -61.16
N ASP A 6 -87.88 -15.10 -60.37
CA ASP A 6 -86.82 -15.26 -59.34
C ASP A 6 -85.41 -15.20 -59.94
N ALA A 7 -85.23 -15.72 -61.15
CA ALA A 7 -83.97 -15.63 -61.89
C ALA A 7 -83.63 -14.19 -62.31
N GLY A 8 -84.61 -13.42 -62.75
CA GLY A 8 -84.49 -12.00 -63.09
C GLY A 8 -84.13 -11.15 -61.88
N VAL A 9 -84.72 -11.43 -60.71
CA VAL A 9 -84.40 -10.77 -59.44
C VAL A 9 -82.97 -11.10 -59.00
N GLU A 10 -82.56 -12.36 -59.04
CA GLU A 10 -81.19 -12.76 -58.66
C GLU A 10 -80.14 -12.10 -59.59
N ARG A 11 -80.40 -12.08 -60.90
CA ARG A 11 -79.50 -11.45 -61.88
C ARG A 11 -79.41 -9.93 -61.69
N LEU A 12 -80.52 -9.27 -61.31
CA LEU A 12 -80.51 -7.85 -60.95
C LEU A 12 -79.67 -7.62 -59.69
N TRP A 13 -79.82 -8.48 -58.68
CA TRP A 13 -79.13 -8.37 -57.41
C TRP A 13 -77.62 -8.55 -57.53
N GLN A 14 -77.17 -9.50 -58.34
CA GLN A 14 -75.75 -9.68 -58.67
C GLN A 14 -75.16 -8.44 -59.37
N LYS A 15 -75.90 -7.86 -60.32
CA LYS A 15 -75.46 -6.62 -61.01
C LYS A 15 -75.37 -5.43 -60.06
N MET A 16 -76.33 -5.29 -59.14
CA MET A 16 -76.30 -4.23 -58.13
C MET A 16 -75.13 -4.40 -57.17
N LYS A 17 -74.87 -5.61 -56.67
CA LYS A 17 -73.70 -5.90 -55.82
C LYS A 17 -72.38 -5.57 -56.52
N ALA A 18 -72.22 -6.01 -57.76
CA ALA A 18 -71.02 -5.72 -58.55
C ALA A 18 -70.85 -4.21 -58.81
N TYR A 19 -71.95 -3.50 -59.11
CA TYR A 19 -71.93 -2.06 -59.30
C TYR A 19 -71.53 -1.32 -58.03
N VAL A 20 -72.15 -1.64 -56.88
CA VAL A 20 -71.81 -1.04 -55.58
C VAL A 20 -70.34 -1.32 -55.26
N ALA A 21 -69.87 -2.57 -55.35
CA ALA A 21 -68.47 -2.92 -55.09
C ALA A 21 -67.48 -2.17 -56.01
N SER A 22 -67.85 -1.94 -57.28
CA SER A 22 -67.04 -1.15 -58.23
C SER A 22 -66.99 0.35 -57.92
N LYS A 23 -67.98 0.86 -57.16
CA LYS A 23 -68.13 2.29 -56.83
C LYS A 23 -67.74 2.63 -55.40
N THR A 24 -67.79 1.67 -54.48
CA THR A 24 -67.35 1.81 -53.09
C THR A 24 -65.91 1.33 -52.90
N GLY A 25 -65.08 1.41 -53.94
CA GLY A 25 -63.73 0.88 -54.03
C GLY A 25 -62.71 1.51 -53.09
N SER A 26 -62.96 1.56 -51.78
CA SER A 26 -61.87 1.54 -50.82
C SER A 26 -61.34 0.11 -50.79
N ASN A 27 -60.35 -0.17 -51.64
CA ASN A 27 -59.49 -1.36 -51.52
C ASN A 27 -58.74 -1.42 -50.18
N LEU A 28 -58.93 -0.43 -49.29
CA LEU A 28 -58.48 -0.34 -47.91
C LEU A 28 -59.46 -1.06 -46.99
N THR A 29 -59.27 -2.35 -46.82
CA THR A 29 -59.91 -3.10 -45.72
C THR A 29 -59.06 -2.96 -44.46
N PHE A 30 -59.69 -3.13 -43.29
CA PHE A 30 -58.97 -3.11 -42.01
C PHE A 30 -57.80 -4.10 -41.98
N ASP A 31 -57.98 -5.30 -42.53
CA ASP A 31 -56.91 -6.32 -42.62
C ASP A 31 -55.72 -5.91 -43.50
N LYS A 32 -55.90 -4.94 -44.42
CA LYS A 32 -54.81 -4.41 -45.25
C LYS A 32 -54.08 -3.26 -44.55
N VAL A 33 -54.76 -2.52 -43.68
CA VAL A 33 -54.16 -1.40 -42.92
C VAL A 33 -53.48 -1.92 -41.65
N TYR A 34 -54.13 -2.84 -40.95
CA TYR A 34 -53.67 -3.50 -39.73
C TYR A 34 -53.86 -5.02 -39.83
N PRO A 35 -53.02 -5.74 -40.60
CA PRO A 35 -53.01 -7.20 -40.56
C PRO A 35 -52.76 -7.74 -39.14
N VAL A 36 -53.08 -9.01 -38.91
CA VAL A 36 -52.71 -9.70 -37.66
C VAL A 36 -51.19 -9.59 -37.46
N GLY A 37 -50.78 -9.19 -36.26
CA GLY A 37 -49.39 -8.89 -35.92
C GLY A 37 -49.01 -7.41 -36.00
N SER A 38 -49.86 -6.53 -36.52
CA SER A 38 -49.60 -5.08 -36.51
C SER A 38 -49.54 -4.50 -35.10
N ILE A 39 -48.67 -3.50 -34.92
CA ILE A 39 -48.52 -2.74 -33.67
C ILE A 39 -49.17 -1.37 -33.84
N TYR A 40 -50.05 -1.02 -32.89
CA TYR A 40 -50.65 0.31 -32.78
C TYR A 40 -50.13 1.01 -31.53
N MET A 41 -49.74 2.28 -31.65
CA MET A 41 -49.16 3.09 -30.57
C MET A 41 -50.03 4.32 -30.32
N SER A 42 -50.38 4.59 -29.06
CA SER A 42 -51.19 5.75 -28.68
C SER A 42 -50.89 6.21 -27.26
N VAL A 43 -51.00 7.51 -27.00
CA VAL A 43 -50.95 8.05 -25.63
C VAL A 43 -52.25 7.83 -24.87
N ASN A 44 -53.34 7.48 -25.57
CA ASN A 44 -54.62 7.16 -24.97
C ASN A 44 -54.68 5.67 -24.61
N ASN A 45 -55.06 5.38 -23.37
CA ASN A 45 -55.25 4.01 -22.90
C ASN A 45 -56.60 3.42 -23.37
N VAL A 46 -56.77 3.27 -24.67
CA VAL A 46 -57.99 2.70 -25.28
C VAL A 46 -57.58 1.49 -26.12
N ASN A 47 -58.22 0.34 -25.87
CA ASN A 47 -58.00 -0.85 -26.67
C ASN A 47 -58.45 -0.56 -28.12
N PRO A 48 -57.58 -0.71 -29.14
CA PRO A 48 -57.92 -0.37 -30.53
C PRO A 48 -59.09 -1.17 -31.10
N GLY A 49 -59.43 -2.30 -30.49
CA GLY A 49 -60.64 -3.06 -30.82
C GLY A 49 -61.92 -2.24 -30.70
N THR A 50 -61.97 -1.25 -29.80
CA THR A 50 -63.13 -0.35 -29.67
C THR A 50 -63.16 0.76 -30.73
N LEU A 51 -62.03 1.02 -31.41
CA LEU A 51 -61.88 2.09 -32.40
C LEU A 51 -62.00 1.57 -33.83
N PHE A 52 -61.36 0.43 -34.10
CA PHE A 52 -61.21 -0.12 -35.45
C PHE A 52 -61.80 -1.53 -35.60
N GLY A 53 -62.26 -2.16 -34.51
CA GLY A 53 -62.61 -3.57 -34.49
C GLY A 53 -61.37 -4.49 -34.38
N GLY A 54 -61.61 -5.78 -34.54
CA GLY A 54 -60.60 -6.82 -34.32
C GLY A 54 -60.29 -7.05 -32.84
N THR A 55 -59.34 -7.95 -32.58
CA THR A 55 -58.88 -8.29 -31.23
C THR A 55 -57.44 -7.82 -31.04
N TRP A 56 -57.17 -7.16 -29.93
CA TRP A 56 -55.88 -6.55 -29.63
C TRP A 56 -55.45 -6.86 -28.20
N ILE A 57 -54.16 -7.11 -28.02
CA ILE A 57 -53.53 -7.32 -26.71
C ILE A 57 -52.50 -6.23 -26.44
N ALA A 58 -52.32 -5.85 -25.18
CA ALA A 58 -51.24 -4.94 -24.80
C ALA A 58 -49.87 -5.57 -25.14
N TRP A 59 -48.93 -4.76 -25.62
CA TRP A 59 -47.65 -5.24 -26.11
C TRP A 59 -46.50 -4.34 -25.66
N GLY A 60 -45.29 -4.90 -25.53
CA GLY A 60 -44.06 -4.10 -25.32
C GLY A 60 -43.96 -3.35 -23.99
N GLY A 61 -44.74 -3.72 -22.96
CA GLY A 61 -44.76 -3.01 -21.68
C GLY A 61 -43.35 -2.84 -21.07
N GLY A 62 -42.97 -1.58 -20.81
CA GLY A 62 -41.67 -1.23 -20.23
C GLY A 62 -40.46 -1.41 -21.17
N ARG A 63 -40.69 -1.56 -22.47
CA ARG A 63 -39.66 -1.81 -23.49
C ARG A 63 -39.79 -0.82 -24.66
N VAL A 64 -38.70 -0.67 -25.40
CA VAL A 64 -38.65 0.11 -26.65
C VAL A 64 -38.58 -0.87 -27.83
N PRO A 65 -39.40 -0.72 -28.89
CA PRO A 65 -39.32 -1.56 -30.07
C PRO A 65 -37.96 -1.38 -30.78
N ILE A 66 -37.33 -2.49 -31.13
CA ILE A 66 -36.09 -2.53 -31.93
C ILE A 66 -36.42 -3.31 -33.21
N GLY A 67 -35.92 -2.81 -34.34
CA GLY A 67 -36.08 -3.49 -35.63
C GLY A 67 -35.38 -4.85 -35.62
N VAL A 68 -35.98 -5.84 -36.27
CA VAL A 68 -35.35 -7.15 -36.44
C VAL A 68 -34.13 -7.00 -37.33
N ASP A 69 -32.99 -7.50 -36.86
CA ASP A 69 -31.77 -7.66 -37.63
C ASP A 69 -31.42 -9.14 -37.67
N THR A 70 -31.65 -9.79 -38.81
CA THR A 70 -31.43 -11.23 -38.99
C THR A 70 -29.96 -11.65 -38.89
N SER A 71 -29.02 -10.70 -38.93
CA SER A 71 -27.59 -10.96 -38.76
C SER A 71 -27.12 -10.79 -37.31
N ASP A 72 -27.89 -10.07 -36.48
CA ASP A 72 -27.59 -9.89 -35.07
C ASP A 72 -28.34 -10.92 -34.22
N THR A 73 -27.61 -11.75 -33.47
CA THR A 73 -28.23 -12.75 -32.59
C THR A 73 -29.14 -12.15 -31.54
N ASP A 74 -28.90 -10.91 -31.09
CA ASP A 74 -29.69 -10.24 -30.07
C ASP A 74 -31.03 -9.72 -30.59
N PHE A 75 -31.13 -9.45 -31.90
CA PHE A 75 -32.32 -8.89 -32.55
C PHE A 75 -32.86 -9.76 -33.71
N GLN A 76 -32.46 -11.03 -33.75
CA GLN A 76 -32.66 -11.90 -34.91
C GLN A 76 -34.11 -12.27 -35.25
N THR A 77 -35.00 -12.20 -34.26
CA THR A 77 -36.41 -12.55 -34.41
C THR A 77 -37.30 -11.54 -33.72
N ALA A 78 -38.53 -11.38 -34.25
CA ALA A 78 -39.52 -10.52 -33.63
C ALA A 78 -39.87 -10.99 -32.21
N GLU A 79 -40.21 -10.04 -31.34
CA GLU A 79 -40.66 -10.29 -29.97
C GLU A 79 -39.60 -10.88 -29.02
N LYS A 80 -38.33 -10.95 -29.43
CA LYS A 80 -37.23 -11.21 -28.50
C LYS A 80 -37.15 -10.08 -27.47
N ILE A 81 -36.89 -10.45 -26.21
CA ILE A 81 -36.82 -9.51 -25.08
C ILE A 81 -35.37 -9.41 -24.57
N GLY A 82 -35.00 -8.23 -24.07
CA GLY A 82 -33.68 -7.97 -23.51
C GLY A 82 -33.59 -6.58 -22.89
N GLY A 83 -32.36 -6.17 -22.58
CA GLY A 83 -32.04 -4.86 -22.00
C GLY A 83 -32.12 -4.81 -20.46
N ALA A 84 -31.55 -3.75 -19.89
CA ALA A 84 -31.55 -3.48 -18.46
C ALA A 84 -31.72 -1.97 -18.20
N LYS A 85 -32.26 -1.59 -17.04
CA LYS A 85 -32.33 -0.18 -16.60
C LYS A 85 -31.07 0.29 -15.88
N THR A 86 -30.28 -0.67 -15.41
CA THR A 86 -29.07 -0.42 -14.63
C THR A 86 -27.96 -1.36 -15.05
N VAL A 87 -26.73 -0.88 -14.93
CA VAL A 87 -25.52 -1.71 -15.07
C VAL A 87 -24.80 -1.75 -13.73
N ASN A 88 -24.29 -2.93 -13.36
CA ASN A 88 -23.45 -3.06 -12.18
C ASN A 88 -22.00 -2.72 -12.56
N LEU A 89 -21.48 -1.61 -12.04
CA LEU A 89 -20.09 -1.16 -12.23
C LEU A 89 -19.17 -1.56 -11.06
N ALA A 90 -19.65 -2.42 -10.16
CA ALA A 90 -18.84 -2.93 -9.08
C ALA A 90 -17.60 -3.62 -9.66
N HIS A 91 -16.45 -3.06 -9.34
CA HIS A 91 -15.16 -3.69 -9.54
C HIS A 91 -14.29 -3.42 -8.32
N SER A 92 -13.36 -4.32 -8.05
CA SER A 92 -12.44 -4.23 -6.93
C SER A 92 -11.01 -4.26 -7.43
N HIS A 93 -10.16 -3.38 -6.92
CA HIS A 93 -8.73 -3.50 -7.08
C HIS A 93 -8.14 -4.27 -5.91
N THR A 94 -7.49 -5.39 -6.18
CA THR A 94 -6.65 -6.06 -5.19
C THR A 94 -5.30 -5.35 -5.18
N VAL A 95 -5.06 -4.50 -4.19
CA VAL A 95 -3.69 -4.09 -3.86
C VAL A 95 -3.19 -5.02 -2.76
N ASN A 96 -2.06 -5.70 -3.01
CA ASN A 96 -1.43 -6.51 -1.97
C ASN A 96 -1.07 -5.60 -0.80
N SER A 97 -1.71 -5.84 0.35
CA SER A 97 -1.25 -5.29 1.63
C SER A 97 0.20 -5.70 1.83
N HIS A 98 1.10 -4.73 1.90
CA HIS A 98 2.46 -4.94 2.33
C HIS A 98 2.81 -3.94 3.42
N SER A 99 3.70 -4.36 4.30
CA SER A 99 4.22 -3.56 5.41
C SER A 99 5.72 -3.45 5.26
N HIS A 100 6.26 -2.26 5.46
CA HIS A 100 7.69 -2.09 5.67
C HIS A 100 7.96 -2.24 7.17
N THR A 101 8.88 -3.13 7.52
CA THR A 101 9.35 -3.28 8.90
C THR A 101 10.85 -3.04 8.96
N THR A 102 11.25 -2.26 9.96
CA THR A 102 12.64 -2.05 10.38
C THR A 102 12.95 -2.87 11.65
N SER A 103 11.98 -3.69 12.10
CA SER A 103 12.11 -4.51 13.30
C SER A 103 13.16 -5.59 13.09
N GLY A 104 14.19 -5.61 13.94
CA GLY A 104 15.27 -6.59 13.89
C GLY A 104 16.48 -6.19 13.03
N HIS A 105 16.54 -4.97 12.47
CA HIS A 105 17.76 -4.51 11.83
C HIS A 105 18.87 -4.37 12.88
N THR A 106 20.00 -5.02 12.65
CA THR A 106 21.24 -4.82 13.41
C THR A 106 22.20 -4.11 12.47
N LEU A 107 22.64 -2.89 12.84
CA LEU A 107 23.60 -2.15 12.03
C LEU A 107 24.88 -2.97 11.85
N THR A 108 25.29 -3.15 10.60
CA THR A 108 26.57 -3.74 10.23
C THR A 108 27.69 -2.71 10.37
N VAL A 109 28.94 -3.18 10.44
CA VAL A 109 30.12 -2.30 10.53
C VAL A 109 30.20 -1.30 9.36
N ASN A 110 29.64 -1.66 8.19
CA ASN A 110 29.61 -0.79 7.01
C ASN A 110 28.57 0.33 7.09
N GLU A 111 27.56 0.19 7.96
CA GLU A 111 26.49 1.19 8.15
C GLU A 111 26.82 2.20 9.25
N ILE A 112 27.93 2.01 9.96
CA ILE A 112 28.42 2.91 11.00
C ILE A 112 29.45 3.87 10.38
N PRO A 113 29.19 5.19 10.35
CA PRO A 113 30.17 6.17 9.87
C PRO A 113 31.50 6.09 10.64
N SER A 114 32.59 6.47 9.97
CA SER A 114 33.92 6.55 10.60
C SER A 114 33.87 7.46 11.83
N HIS A 115 34.24 6.92 12.99
CA HIS A 115 34.28 7.64 14.26
C HIS A 115 35.60 7.37 14.99
N ARG A 116 35.95 8.25 15.94
CA ARG A 116 37.18 8.16 16.74
C ARG A 116 36.86 8.27 18.22
N HIS A 117 37.57 7.49 19.04
CA HIS A 117 37.56 7.65 20.50
C HIS A 117 38.77 8.49 20.92
N SER A 118 38.56 9.42 21.86
CA SER A 118 39.63 10.13 22.56
C SER A 118 39.73 9.58 23.97
N VAL A 119 40.94 9.24 24.41
CA VAL A 119 41.21 8.81 25.79
C VAL A 119 42.32 9.70 26.33
N ASP A 120 41.99 10.52 27.31
CA ASP A 120 42.96 11.34 28.03
C ASP A 120 43.44 10.58 29.27
N ILE A 121 44.72 10.21 29.29
CA ILE A 121 45.33 9.52 30.44
C ILE A 121 46.34 10.46 31.10
N THR A 122 46.12 10.77 32.37
CA THR A 122 47.04 11.56 33.20
C THR A 122 47.66 10.67 34.28
N SER A 123 48.98 10.76 34.46
CA SER A 123 49.70 10.05 35.53
C SER A 123 49.95 11.00 36.70
N GLY A 124 49.59 10.58 37.92
CA GLY A 124 49.45 11.48 39.08
C GLY A 124 50.72 11.79 39.88
N ASN A 125 51.84 11.10 39.64
CA ASN A 125 53.23 11.45 40.02
C ASN A 125 54.12 10.20 39.96
N GLY A 126 55.37 10.33 39.52
CA GLY A 126 56.38 9.28 39.62
C GLY A 126 56.82 9.08 41.07
N GLY A 127 56.59 7.88 41.62
CA GLY A 127 56.91 7.57 43.02
C GLY A 127 58.41 7.68 43.31
N ALA A 128 58.78 8.41 44.36
CA ALA A 128 60.16 8.49 44.83
C ALA A 128 60.52 7.23 45.63
N HIS A 129 61.73 6.71 45.43
CA HIS A 129 62.30 5.66 46.30
C HIS A 129 63.75 6.00 46.69
N SER A 130 64.23 5.38 47.78
CA SER A 130 65.57 5.57 48.34
C SER A 130 66.22 4.23 48.66
N HIS A 131 67.54 4.16 48.54
CA HIS A 131 68.33 2.98 48.91
C HIS A 131 69.20 3.29 50.11
N VAL A 132 69.37 2.30 50.99
CA VAL A 132 70.33 2.33 52.10
C VAL A 132 71.46 1.37 51.78
N LEU A 133 72.67 1.90 51.54
CA LEU A 133 73.87 1.11 51.38
C LEU A 133 74.49 0.85 52.75
N VAL A 134 74.48 -0.41 53.21
CA VAL A 134 75.16 -0.80 54.45
C VAL A 134 76.54 -1.36 54.12
N VAL A 135 77.59 -0.58 54.36
CA VAL A 135 78.98 -1.04 54.20
C VAL A 135 79.42 -1.73 55.51
N LYS A 136 79.51 -3.06 55.50
CA LYS A 136 80.20 -3.81 56.56
C LYS A 136 81.65 -4.04 56.14
N ALA A 137 82.51 -3.06 56.38
CA ALA A 137 83.96 -3.25 56.26
C ALA A 137 84.55 -3.64 57.61
N LEU A 138 85.38 -4.70 57.64
CA LEU A 138 86.27 -5.01 58.75
C LEU A 138 87.42 -3.99 58.70
N LEU A 139 87.47 -3.08 59.68
CA LEU A 139 88.37 -1.92 59.71
C LEU A 139 89.84 -2.37 59.80
N SER A 140 90.60 -2.35 58.71
CA SER A 140 92.04 -2.65 58.75
C SER A 140 92.96 -1.48 58.43
N SER A 141 92.48 -0.39 57.82
CA SER A 141 93.16 0.93 57.84
C SER A 141 92.34 2.00 57.12
N ILE A 142 92.13 3.14 57.79
CA ILE A 142 91.78 4.39 57.11
C ILE A 142 93.01 5.29 57.24
N THR A 143 93.78 5.44 56.17
CA THR A 143 94.88 6.40 56.10
C THR A 143 94.32 7.76 55.70
N HIS A 144 94.21 8.66 56.68
CA HIS A 144 93.97 10.08 56.42
C HIS A 144 95.33 10.76 56.21
N HIS A 145 95.67 11.09 54.96
CA HIS A 145 96.83 11.92 54.66
C HIS A 145 96.48 13.39 54.89
N HIS A 146 96.94 13.97 55.99
CA HIS A 146 96.96 15.41 56.18
C HIS A 146 98.42 15.88 56.11
N GLY A 147 98.65 16.89 55.26
CA GLY A 147 99.95 17.51 55.02
C GLY A 147 100.57 18.09 56.29
N GLU A 148 101.89 18.22 56.26
CA GLU A 148 102.82 18.53 57.35
C GLU A 148 102.30 19.55 58.38
N GLY A 149 102.35 19.19 59.66
CA GLY A 149 102.46 20.18 60.74
C GLY A 149 101.52 20.07 61.95
N ALA A 150 100.63 19.08 62.04
CA ALA A 150 99.77 18.95 63.22
C ALA A 150 99.58 17.49 63.66
N TYR A 151 100.33 17.06 64.67
CA TYR A 151 99.88 15.96 65.53
C TYR A 151 98.76 16.51 66.42
N PRO A 152 97.59 15.85 66.45
CA PRO A 152 97.29 15.23 67.73
C PRO A 152 96.56 13.88 67.67
N SER A 153 96.84 13.16 68.75
CA SER A 153 96.10 12.08 69.39
C SER A 153 95.62 10.94 68.50
N ALA A 154 96.41 9.87 68.52
CA ALA A 154 95.89 8.52 68.29
C ALA A 154 94.64 8.32 69.16
N ALA A 155 93.47 8.40 68.53
CA ALA A 155 92.25 7.88 69.11
C ALA A 155 92.44 6.35 69.19
N SER A 156 92.75 5.87 70.38
CA SER A 156 92.74 4.46 70.71
C SER A 156 91.31 3.95 70.54
N SER A 157 91.00 3.37 69.38
CA SER A 157 89.77 2.60 69.18
C SER A 157 90.08 1.13 69.48
N THR A 158 89.56 0.63 70.61
CA THR A 158 89.57 -0.78 70.98
C THR A 158 88.91 -1.63 69.87
N ALA A 159 89.53 -2.75 69.53
CA ALA A 159 88.99 -3.71 68.58
C ALA A 159 87.55 -4.13 68.99
N GLY A 160 86.59 -3.96 68.08
CA GLY A 160 85.19 -4.33 68.30
C GLY A 160 84.19 -3.17 68.46
N SER A 161 84.61 -1.91 68.38
CA SER A 161 83.70 -0.76 68.44
C SER A 161 82.99 -0.55 67.10
N TYR A 162 81.67 -0.81 67.05
CA TYR A 162 80.81 -0.41 65.93
C TYR A 162 80.63 1.11 65.95
N VAL A 163 80.99 1.78 64.86
CA VAL A 163 80.65 3.18 64.64
C VAL A 163 79.31 3.27 63.90
N ASP A 164 78.42 4.11 64.41
CA ASP A 164 77.14 4.41 63.77
C ASP A 164 77.38 5.03 62.38
N ALA A 165 76.49 4.70 61.44
CA ALA A 165 76.69 4.85 60.01
C ALA A 165 77.13 6.28 59.63
N GLN A 166 78.35 6.40 59.09
CA GLN A 166 78.82 7.65 58.52
C GLN A 166 78.00 7.97 57.27
N THR A 167 77.15 8.98 57.36
CA THR A 167 76.44 9.56 56.21
C THR A 167 77.48 10.07 55.21
N VAL A 168 77.74 9.32 54.15
CA VAL A 168 78.63 9.77 53.06
C VAL A 168 77.89 10.84 52.26
N ALA A 169 78.15 12.10 52.58
CA ALA A 169 77.71 13.23 51.77
C ALA A 169 78.43 13.17 50.41
N GLY A 170 77.72 12.81 49.34
CA GLY A 170 78.24 12.82 47.98
C GLY A 170 77.90 11.61 47.09
N ALA A 171 77.15 10.61 47.58
CA ALA A 171 76.66 9.54 46.71
C ALA A 171 75.61 10.10 45.73
N VAL A 172 75.97 10.26 44.46
CA VAL A 172 75.05 10.68 43.40
C VAL A 172 74.12 9.50 43.10
N ASN A 173 72.90 9.56 43.63
CA ASN A 173 71.84 8.57 43.39
C ASN A 173 71.12 8.88 42.07
N THR A 174 71.73 8.53 40.95
CA THR A 174 71.02 8.48 39.66
C THR A 174 70.39 7.11 39.50
N ALA A 175 69.09 6.99 39.79
CA ALA A 175 68.30 5.87 39.33
C ALA A 175 68.36 5.82 37.79
N PRO A 176 68.63 4.66 37.15
CA PRO A 176 68.54 4.54 35.71
C PRO A 176 67.12 4.87 35.26
N ASN A 177 66.99 5.48 34.08
CA ASN A 177 65.71 5.83 33.48
C ASN A 177 64.80 4.59 33.44
N HIS A 178 63.63 4.65 34.07
CA HIS A 178 62.61 3.62 33.95
C HIS A 178 61.38 4.19 33.23
N THR A 179 60.69 3.31 32.51
CA THR A 179 59.48 3.66 31.78
C THR A 179 58.25 3.16 32.54
N HIS A 180 57.16 3.93 32.47
CA HIS A 180 55.84 3.45 32.84
C HIS A 180 55.13 2.98 31.58
N SER A 181 54.66 1.73 31.57
CA SER A 181 53.71 1.28 30.55
C SER A 181 52.31 1.62 31.02
N VAL A 182 51.68 2.60 30.37
CA VAL A 182 50.30 2.99 30.66
C VAL A 182 49.43 2.48 29.52
N SER A 183 48.55 1.53 29.83
CA SER A 183 47.55 0.99 28.90
C SER A 183 46.16 1.38 29.39
N GLY A 184 45.31 1.83 28.48
CA GLY A 184 43.92 2.17 28.78
C GLY A 184 43.00 1.59 27.71
N ASN A 185 41.95 0.90 28.16
CA ASN A 185 40.81 0.55 27.32
C ASN A 185 39.69 1.54 27.64
N THR A 186 38.89 1.92 26.63
CA THR A 186 37.69 2.74 26.87
C THR A 186 36.65 2.05 27.75
N GLY A 187 36.76 0.73 27.96
CA GLY A 187 35.92 -0.10 28.83
C GLY A 187 34.46 -0.24 28.40
N ASN A 188 33.99 0.68 27.57
CA ASN A 188 32.60 0.80 27.18
C ASN A 188 32.39 0.00 25.89
N LEU A 189 31.87 -1.22 26.06
CA LEU A 189 31.12 -1.84 24.98
C LEU A 189 29.90 -0.94 24.75
N GLY A 190 29.76 -0.40 23.53
CA GLY A 190 28.59 0.38 23.14
C GLY A 190 27.35 -0.41 23.57
N GLY A 191 26.47 0.21 24.34
CA GLY A 191 25.51 -0.47 25.22
C GLY A 191 24.46 -1.36 24.54
N GLY A 192 24.59 -1.66 23.24
CA GLY A 192 23.81 -2.66 22.50
C GLY A 192 22.31 -2.44 22.56
N ASN A 193 21.86 -1.29 23.06
CA ASN A 193 20.48 -1.11 23.44
C ASN A 193 19.67 -1.08 22.16
N SER A 194 18.75 -2.03 22.04
CA SER A 194 17.85 -2.10 20.90
C SER A 194 17.13 -0.76 20.81
N HIS A 195 17.34 -0.06 19.71
CA HIS A 195 16.56 1.13 19.39
C HIS A 195 15.72 0.81 18.17
N SER A 196 14.43 1.12 18.26
CA SER A 196 13.47 0.93 17.19
C SER A 196 13.30 2.25 16.44
N HIS A 197 13.53 2.24 15.13
CA HIS A 197 13.04 3.29 14.25
C HIS A 197 11.58 2.97 13.97
N GLY A 198 10.68 3.53 14.77
CA GLY A 198 9.27 3.15 14.86
C GLY A 198 8.62 2.77 13.52
N ASP A 199 7.74 1.76 13.57
CA ASP A 199 7.08 1.21 12.39
C ASP A 199 6.27 2.29 11.65
N THR A 200 6.39 2.34 10.32
CA THR A 200 5.61 3.28 9.47
C THR A 200 4.14 2.89 9.29
N GLY A 201 3.60 2.11 10.23
CA GLY A 201 2.17 1.94 10.41
C GLY A 201 1.61 0.63 9.89
N LYS A 202 0.44 0.29 10.45
CA LYS A 202 -0.42 -0.83 10.06
C LYS A 202 -0.68 -0.77 8.55
N SER A 203 -0.78 -1.93 7.89
CA SER A 203 -1.22 -2.03 6.50
C SER A 203 -2.32 -1.01 6.22
N SER A 204 -2.09 -0.11 5.26
CA SER A 204 -3.14 0.81 4.83
C SER A 204 -4.32 -0.07 4.42
N PRO A 205 -5.52 0.09 5.01
CA PRO A 205 -6.66 -0.72 4.61
C PRO A 205 -6.80 -0.54 3.10
N ALA A 206 -6.92 -1.66 2.37
CA ALA A 206 -7.24 -1.63 0.96
C ALA A 206 -8.38 -0.60 0.79
N THR A 207 -8.16 0.44 0.00
CA THR A 207 -9.18 1.46 -0.24
C THR A 207 -10.31 0.78 -0.97
N ASP A 208 -11.28 0.28 -0.20
CA ASP A 208 -12.50 -0.36 -0.68
C ASP A 208 -13.45 0.75 -1.14
N SER A 209 -12.97 1.61 -2.05
CA SER A 209 -13.76 2.65 -2.70
C SER A 209 -14.62 1.97 -3.75
N LYS A 210 -15.73 1.39 -3.28
CA LYS A 210 -16.73 0.79 -4.14
C LYS A 210 -17.36 1.94 -4.93
N LEU A 211 -17.09 2.02 -6.24
CA LEU A 211 -17.98 2.80 -7.11
C LEU A 211 -19.40 2.25 -6.91
N SER A 212 -20.36 3.17 -6.75
CA SER A 212 -21.79 2.91 -6.51
C SER A 212 -22.27 1.57 -7.06
N ALA A 213 -22.82 0.74 -6.16
CA ALA A 213 -23.54 -0.46 -6.55
C ALA A 213 -24.74 -0.04 -7.41
N SER A 214 -24.68 -0.37 -8.70
CA SER A 214 -25.66 -0.03 -9.72
C SER A 214 -25.62 1.44 -10.19
N GLN A 215 -25.41 1.64 -11.49
CA GLN A 215 -25.57 2.91 -12.18
C GLN A 215 -26.77 2.82 -13.13
N SER A 216 -27.62 3.84 -13.14
CA SER A 216 -28.74 3.90 -14.09
C SER A 216 -28.22 4.17 -15.50
N ILE A 217 -28.71 3.41 -16.48
CA ILE A 217 -28.48 3.65 -17.92
C ILE A 217 -29.76 4.15 -18.61
N MET A 218 -30.73 4.61 -17.82
CA MET A 218 -32.01 5.05 -18.33
C MET A 218 -31.89 6.47 -18.89
N GLN A 219 -31.98 6.58 -20.21
CA GLN A 219 -32.08 7.88 -20.90
C GLN A 219 -33.45 8.53 -20.61
N PRO A 220 -33.58 9.86 -20.73
CA PRO A 220 -34.89 10.52 -20.70
C PRO A 220 -35.85 9.89 -21.72
N TYR A 221 -37.08 9.60 -21.31
CA TYR A 221 -38.05 8.87 -22.13
C TYR A 221 -39.46 9.41 -21.98
N ILE A 222 -40.29 9.12 -22.98
CA ILE A 222 -41.74 9.31 -22.95
C ILE A 222 -42.41 7.95 -23.23
N THR A 223 -43.52 7.68 -22.57
CA THR A 223 -44.23 6.39 -22.69
C THR A 223 -45.53 6.55 -23.47
N CYS A 224 -45.89 5.54 -24.24
CA CYS A 224 -47.19 5.38 -24.85
C CYS A 224 -47.69 3.93 -24.68
N TYR A 225 -48.98 3.72 -24.89
CA TYR A 225 -49.58 2.40 -24.93
C TYR A 225 -49.35 1.79 -26.30
N MET A 226 -48.92 0.53 -26.31
CA MET A 226 -48.73 -0.25 -27.53
C MET A 226 -49.62 -1.48 -27.49
N TRP A 227 -50.24 -1.79 -28.62
CA TRP A 227 -51.18 -2.90 -28.78
C TRP A 227 -50.79 -3.73 -30.00
N LYS A 228 -50.86 -5.06 -29.90
CA LYS A 228 -50.67 -5.98 -31.02
C LYS A 228 -52.01 -6.58 -31.45
N ARG A 229 -52.31 -6.56 -32.74
CA ARG A 229 -53.51 -7.22 -33.28
C ARG A 229 -53.33 -8.74 -33.29
N THR A 230 -54.32 -9.47 -32.79
CA THR A 230 -54.29 -10.94 -32.72
C THR A 230 -55.37 -11.62 -33.57
N ALA A 231 -56.46 -10.91 -33.91
CA ALA A 231 -57.52 -11.38 -34.80
C ALA A 231 -58.29 -10.21 -35.41
#